data_AF-A0AAN8IVQ6-F1
#
_entry.id   AF-A0AAN8IVQ6-F1
#
_cell.length_a   1.000
_cell.length_b   1.000
_cell.length_c   1.000
_cell.angle_alpha   90.00
_cell.angle_beta   90.00
_cell.angle_gamma   90.00
#
_symmetry.space_group_name_H-M   'P 1'
#
loop_
_entity.id
_entity.type
_entity.pdbx_description
1 polymer ?
#
loop_
_entity_poly.entity_id
_entity_poly.type
_entity_poly.pdbx_seq_one_letter_code
_entity_poly.pdbx_strand_id
1 'polypeptide(L)' 'MVNTEDDEEPFEEEYRPDGKYIPRLLFLDKNGDLLDQFKNKKAEYKNYAYYYSSPADIINSMKEVLRFFEIE' A
#
# COMPACT_ATOMS: atom_id res chain seq x y z
N MET A 1 10.67 0.74 -4.88
CA MET A 1 9.27 0.52 -5.28
C MET A 1 9.27 -0.65 -6.23
N VAL A 2 8.45 -1.66 -5.95
CA VAL A 2 8.25 -2.82 -6.83
C VAL A 2 6.82 -2.75 -7.32
N ASN A 3 6.62 -2.97 -8.61
CA ASN A 3 5.32 -3.07 -9.24
C ASN A 3 5.23 -4.48 -9.84
N THR A 4 4.07 -5.12 -9.67
CA THR A 4 3.80 -6.48 -10.12
C THR A 4 2.56 -6.41 -10.99
N GLU A 5 2.71 -6.65 -12.29
CA GLU A 5 1.62 -6.56 -13.26
C GLU A 5 1.14 -7.96 -13.68
N ASP A 6 -0.17 -8.10 -13.91
CA ASP A 6 -0.81 -9.33 -14.39
C ASP A 6 -0.38 -10.60 -13.63
N ASP A 7 0.33 -11.52 -14.29
CA ASP A 7 0.75 -12.81 -13.73
C ASP A 7 1.85 -12.68 -12.66
N GLU A 8 2.44 -11.49 -12.49
CA GLU A 8 3.41 -11.20 -11.41
C GLU A 8 2.72 -10.85 -10.08
N GLU A 9 1.39 -10.64 -10.06
CA GLU A 9 0.67 -10.33 -8.81
C GLU A 9 0.84 -11.49 -7.80
N PRO A 10 1.34 -11.22 -6.58
CA PRO A 10 1.47 -12.26 -5.57
C PRO A 10 0.09 -12.79 -5.16
N PHE A 11 0.01 -14.11 -4.97
CA PHE A 11 -1.26 -14.80 -4.72
C PHE A 11 -1.57 -14.94 -3.23
N GLU A 12 -0.58 -14.71 -2.38
CA GLU A 12 -0.63 -14.84 -0.94
C GLU A 12 -1.56 -13.78 -0.32
N GLU A 13 -2.34 -14.18 0.69
CA GLU A 13 -3.35 -13.32 1.32
C GLU A 13 -2.75 -12.10 2.05
N GLU A 14 -1.47 -12.16 2.44
CA GLU A 14 -0.75 -11.04 3.03
C GLU A 14 -0.62 -9.83 2.09
N TYR A 15 -0.69 -10.06 0.77
CA TYR A 15 -0.71 -9.02 -0.26
C TYR A 15 -2.13 -8.65 -0.72
N ARG A 16 -3.16 -9.17 -0.04
CA ARG A 16 -4.60 -8.94 -0.30
C ARG A 16 -5.38 -8.60 0.98
N PRO A 17 -4.86 -7.69 1.84
CA PRO A 17 -5.36 -7.48 3.21
C PRO A 17 -6.84 -7.08 3.32
N ASP A 18 -7.42 -6.45 2.30
CA ASP A 18 -8.82 -6.03 2.25
C ASP A 18 -9.52 -6.42 0.94
N GLY A 19 -8.97 -7.38 0.20
CA GLY A 19 -9.59 -7.98 -0.98
C GLY A 19 -8.72 -8.05 -2.22
N LYS A 20 -9.35 -8.46 -3.33
CA LYS A 20 -8.69 -8.77 -4.62
C LYS A 20 -8.86 -7.69 -5.69
N TYR A 21 -9.26 -6.47 -5.29
CA TYR A 21 -9.44 -5.36 -6.24
C TYR A 21 -8.09 -4.80 -6.69
N ILE A 22 -8.00 -4.24 -7.89
CA ILE A 22 -6.76 -3.64 -8.41
C ILE A 22 -7.00 -2.18 -8.84
N PRO A 23 -5.97 -1.30 -8.80
CA PRO A 23 -4.63 -1.52 -8.22
C PRO A 23 -4.62 -1.40 -6.69
N ARG A 24 -3.65 -2.07 -6.05
CA ARG A 24 -3.34 -1.94 -4.61
C ARG A 24 -1.92 -1.45 -4.42
N LEU A 25 -1.72 -0.52 -3.49
CA LEU A 25 -0.40 -0.06 -3.07
C LEU A 25 -0.20 -0.41 -1.61
N LEU A 26 0.77 -1.30 -1.35
CA LEU A 26 1.11 -1.77 -0.01
C LEU A 26 2.45 -1.19 0.42
N PHE A 27 2.57 -0.85 1.69
CA PHE A 27 3.84 -0.55 2.34
C PHE A 27 4.26 -1.76 3.14
N LEU A 28 5.48 -2.25 2.89
CA LEU A 28 6.07 -3.38 3.58
C LEU A 28 7.31 -2.92 4.36
N ASP A 29 7.62 -3.61 5.44
CA ASP A 29 8.88 -3.43 6.15
C ASP A 29 10.04 -4.16 5.46
N LYS A 30 11.24 -4.09 6.04
CA LYS A 30 12.45 -4.72 5.49
C LYS A 30 12.43 -6.26 5.49
N ASN A 31 11.52 -6.87 6.26
CA ASN A 31 11.32 -8.31 6.34
C ASN A 31 10.22 -8.78 5.37
N GLY A 32 9.48 -7.85 4.77
CA GLY A 32 8.35 -8.12 3.87
C GLY A 32 6.98 -8.06 4.56
N ASP A 33 6.95 -7.70 5.85
CA ASP A 33 5.70 -7.65 6.63
C ASP A 33 4.88 -6.40 6.26
N LEU A 34 3.57 -6.56 6.12
CA LEU A 34 2.65 -5.46 5.81
C LEU A 34 2.59 -4.43 6.94
N LEU A 35 2.82 -3.16 6.60
CA LEU A 35 2.63 -2.01 7.48
C LEU A 35 1.18 -1.49 7.38
N ASP A 36 0.25 -2.19 8.04
CA ASP A 36 -1.19 -1.98 7.93
C ASP A 36 -1.70 -0.62 8.46
N GLN A 37 -0.86 0.13 9.18
CA GLN A 37 -1.12 1.50 9.61
C GLN A 37 -1.00 2.52 8.47
N PHE A 38 -0.34 2.19 7.36
CA PHE A 38 -0.19 3.05 6.19
C PHE A 38 -1.15 2.61 5.08
N LYS A 39 -2.32 3.26 5.06
CA LYS A 39 -3.40 3.09 4.09
C LYS A 39 -3.74 4.42 3.44
N ASN A 40 -4.51 4.41 2.36
CA ASN A 40 -5.04 5.64 1.79
C ASN A 40 -6.03 6.29 2.77
N LYS A 41 -5.60 7.36 3.44
CA LYS A 41 -6.43 8.14 4.38
C LYS A 41 -7.65 8.80 3.72
N LYS A 42 -7.65 8.90 2.39
CA LYS A 42 -8.75 9.44 1.59
C LYS A 42 -9.51 8.36 0.81
N ALA A 43 -9.40 7.09 1.22
CA ALA A 43 -10.19 6.02 0.63
C ALA A 43 -11.69 6.32 0.76
N GLU A 44 -12.40 6.34 -0.36
CA GLU A 44 -13.85 6.63 -0.39
C GLU A 44 -14.68 5.48 0.21
N TYR A 45 -14.15 4.26 0.14
CA TYR A 45 -14.82 3.05 0.63
C TYR A 45 -13.91 2.28 1.57
N LYS A 46 -14.48 1.79 2.68
CA LYS A 46 -13.74 1.04 3.70
C LYS A 46 -13.09 -0.25 3.19
N ASN A 47 -13.63 -0.83 2.12
CA ASN A 47 -13.15 -2.08 1.53
C ASN A 47 -12.07 -1.87 0.45
N TYR A 48 -11.63 -0.62 0.23
CA TYR A 48 -10.61 -0.26 -0.77
C TYR A 48 -9.52 0.62 -0.13
N ALA A 49 -9.05 0.25 1.06
CA ALA A 49 -8.16 1.07 1.87
C ALA A 49 -6.76 1.26 1.25
N TYR A 50 -6.34 0.37 0.34
CA TYR A 50 -5.06 0.42 -0.37
C TYR A 50 -5.18 0.91 -1.83
N TYR A 51 -6.37 1.37 -2.24
CA TYR A 51 -6.54 2.04 -3.52
C TYR A 51 -6.20 3.52 -3.40
N TYR A 52 -5.41 4.06 -4.32
CA TYR A 52 -5.06 5.48 -4.40
C TYR A 52 -5.46 6.05 -5.76
N SER A 53 -6.41 6.99 -5.77
CA SER A 53 -6.85 7.68 -6.99
C SER A 53 -5.98 8.87 -7.39
N SER A 54 -5.11 9.34 -6.48
CA SER A 54 -4.32 10.55 -6.63
C SER A 54 -2.84 10.30 -6.32
N PRO A 55 -1.92 10.68 -7.23
CA PRO A 55 -0.48 10.61 -6.97
C PRO A 55 -0.03 11.39 -5.73
N ALA A 56 -0.70 12.50 -5.42
CA ALA A 56 -0.36 13.30 -4.24
C ALA A 56 -0.58 12.53 -2.94
N ASP A 57 -1.61 11.68 -2.88
CA ASP A 57 -1.93 10.89 -1.69
C ASP A 57 -0.96 9.71 -1.50
N ILE A 58 -0.46 9.16 -2.61
CA ILE A 58 0.66 8.19 -2.59
C ILE A 58 1.90 8.85 -1.99
N ILE A 59 2.30 10.01 -2.51
CA ILE A 59 3.48 10.75 -2.03
C ILE A 59 3.36 11.09 -0.55
N ASN A 60 2.18 11.52 -0.09
CA ASN A 60 1.94 11.81 1.33
C ASN A 60 2.13 10.57 2.21
N SER A 61 1.60 9.42 1.77
CA SER A 61 1.77 8.15 2.48
C SER A 61 3.23 7.70 2.52
N MET A 62 3.94 7.80 1.38
CA MET A 62 5.38 7.50 1.32
C MET A 62 6.20 8.36 2.30
N LYS A 63 5.90 9.66 2.37
CA LYS A 63 6.56 10.58 3.32
C LYS A 63 6.27 10.23 4.77
N GLU A 64 5.07 9.74 5.08
CA GLU A 64 4.74 9.27 6.44
C GLU A 64 5.51 8.00 6.81
N VAL A 65 5.65 7.07 5.87
CA VAL A 65 6.44 5.84 6.05
C VAL A 65 7.91 6.16 6.30
N LEU A 66 8.51 7.06 5.51
CA LEU A 66 9.90 7.49 5.71
C LEU A 66 10.09 8.12 7.09
N ARG A 67 9.19 9.01 7.52
CA ARG A 67 9.22 9.60 8.87
C ARG A 67 9.08 8.56 9.98
N PHE A 68 8.26 7.54 9.79
CA PHE A 68 8.10 6.46 10.78
C PHE A 68 9.39 5.66 11.00
N PHE A 69 10.22 5.52 9.96
CA PHE A 69 11.54 4.91 10.06
C PHE A 69 12.68 5.91 10.35
N GLU A 70 12.35 7.18 10.60
CA GLU A 70 13.34 8.25 10.84
C GLU A 70 14.34 8.41 9.67
N ILE A 71 13.87 8.21 8.43
CA ILE A 71 14.62 8.39 7.19
C ILE A 71 14.26 9.77 6.61
N GLU A 72 15.27 10.63 6.43
CA GLU A 72 15.13 11.97 5.83
C GLU A 72 15.21 11.96 4.30
#